data_AF-J9R414-F1
#
_entry.id   AF-J9R414-F1
#
_cell.length_a   1.000
_cell.length_b   1.000
_cell.length_c   1.000
_cell.angle_alpha   90.00
_cell.angle_beta   90.00
_cell.angle_gamma   90.00
#
_symmetry.space_group_name_H-M   'P 1'
#
loop_
_entity.id
_entity.type
_entity.pdbx_description
1 polymer ?
#
loop_
_entity_poly.entity_id
_entity_poly.type
_entity_poly.pdbx_seq_one_letter_code
_entity_poly.pdbx_strand_id
1 'polypeptide(L)'
;MNFKINKGYLISDEFLKIGVEDFYGACLFVSSLDYKRNKNKTDISCIFYDNGGTCSTKHAVLRKLAIENGREEIKLMLGIFKMDANYALRIKEVLEKNKLNYIPEAHNYLKINDNCLDFTLENSDYSEVKNRLVFEIEIEYNQINDYRINIHKNFLKEWIKAEGLDYSLDEVWKIREECIQALQD
;
A
#
# COMPACT_ATOMS: atom_id res chain seq x y z
N MET A 1 -1.02 -11.69 16.00
CA MET A 1 -1.05 -10.91 17.26
C MET A 1 -2.38 -10.17 17.30
N ASN A 2 -3.13 -10.24 18.40
CA ASN A 2 -4.44 -9.61 18.52
C ASN A 2 -4.52 -8.80 19.82
N PHE A 3 -5.34 -7.75 19.85
CA PHE A 3 -5.61 -6.93 21.03
C PHE A 3 -6.98 -6.27 20.94
N LYS A 4 -7.60 -6.05 22.10
CA LYS A 4 -8.85 -5.28 22.20
C LYS A 4 -8.58 -3.81 21.90
N ILE A 5 -9.47 -3.19 21.16
CA ILE A 5 -9.41 -1.78 20.82
C ILE A 5 -9.85 -0.95 22.03
N ASN A 6 -9.01 -0.01 22.45
CA ASN A 6 -9.29 0.95 23.49
C ASN A 6 -10.11 2.12 22.93
N LYS A 7 -11.19 2.49 23.61
CA LYS A 7 -11.99 3.68 23.27
C LYS A 7 -11.26 4.99 23.55
N GLY A 8 -11.73 6.07 22.93
CA GLY A 8 -11.30 7.44 23.21
C GLY A 8 -10.20 7.96 22.28
N TYR A 9 -9.95 7.25 21.17
CA TYR A 9 -9.01 7.67 20.14
C TYR A 9 -9.68 7.65 18.77
N LEU A 10 -9.18 8.49 17.85
CA LEU A 10 -9.83 8.78 16.58
C LEU A 10 -10.15 7.52 15.78
N ILE A 11 -9.15 6.69 15.46
CA ILE A 11 -9.35 5.50 14.63
C ILE A 11 -10.00 4.37 15.42
N SER A 12 -9.63 4.23 16.68
CA SER A 12 -10.21 3.24 17.59
C SER A 12 -11.72 3.42 17.71
N ASP A 13 -12.20 4.65 17.85
CA ASP A 13 -13.63 4.95 17.94
C ASP A 13 -14.36 4.71 16.61
N GLU A 14 -13.72 4.91 15.44
CA GLU A 14 -14.33 4.56 14.15
C GLU A 14 -14.57 3.05 14.01
N PHE A 15 -13.61 2.20 14.43
CA PHE A 15 -13.81 0.75 14.45
C PHE A 15 -14.88 0.30 15.44
N LEU A 16 -14.88 0.87 16.65
CA LEU A 16 -15.87 0.51 17.68
C LEU A 16 -17.29 0.89 17.25
N LYS A 17 -17.49 2.01 16.53
CA LYS A 17 -18.80 2.43 16.00
C LYS A 17 -19.42 1.40 15.04
N ILE A 18 -18.58 0.66 14.32
CA ILE A 18 -19.02 -0.39 13.37
C ILE A 18 -18.99 -1.79 13.99
N GLY A 19 -18.84 -1.89 15.32
CA GLY A 19 -18.86 -3.17 16.04
C GLY A 19 -17.57 -3.99 15.93
N VAL A 20 -16.47 -3.39 15.48
CA VAL A 20 -15.15 -4.04 15.43
C VAL A 20 -14.41 -3.75 16.74
N GLU A 21 -14.19 -4.79 17.54
CA GLU A 21 -13.72 -4.64 18.93
C GLU A 21 -12.25 -5.04 19.15
N ASP A 22 -11.61 -5.65 18.15
CA ASP A 22 -10.21 -6.09 18.23
C ASP A 22 -9.43 -5.87 16.93
N PHE A 23 -8.10 -5.91 17.02
CA PHE A 23 -7.22 -5.65 15.89
C PHE A 23 -7.36 -6.67 14.76
N TYR A 24 -7.61 -7.93 15.10
CA TYR A 24 -7.84 -8.96 14.10
C TYR A 24 -9.11 -8.67 13.28
N GLY A 25 -10.21 -8.32 13.95
CA GLY A 25 -11.44 -7.85 13.30
C GLY A 25 -11.21 -6.61 12.45
N ALA A 26 -10.35 -5.68 12.90
CA ALA A 26 -9.97 -4.51 12.12
C ALA A 26 -9.21 -4.89 10.84
N CYS A 27 -8.26 -5.82 10.92
CA CYS A 27 -7.56 -6.36 9.74
C CYS A 27 -8.53 -7.01 8.74
N LEU A 28 -9.46 -7.84 9.23
CA LEU A 28 -10.47 -8.48 8.38
C LEU A 28 -11.36 -7.44 7.68
N PHE A 29 -11.91 -6.50 8.44
CA PHE A 29 -12.72 -5.41 7.90
C PHE A 29 -11.97 -4.62 6.83
N VAL A 30 -10.72 -4.21 7.10
CA VAL A 30 -9.93 -3.43 6.14
C VAL A 30 -9.64 -4.23 4.86
N SER A 31 -9.36 -5.52 5.00
CA SER A 31 -9.10 -6.41 3.85
C SER A 31 -10.33 -6.64 2.97
N SER A 32 -11.54 -6.62 3.56
CA SER A 32 -12.80 -6.79 2.84
C SER A 32 -13.31 -5.53 2.12
N LEU A 33 -12.74 -4.35 2.42
CA LEU A 33 -13.11 -3.11 1.73
C LEU A 33 -12.67 -3.12 0.26
N ASP A 34 -13.37 -2.40 -0.62
CA ASP A 34 -12.97 -2.29 -2.03
C ASP A 34 -11.57 -1.66 -2.20
N TYR A 35 -10.82 -2.14 -3.19
CA TYR A 35 -9.61 -1.46 -3.61
C TYR A 35 -9.94 -0.28 -4.53
N LYS A 36 -9.80 0.95 -4.03
CA LYS A 36 -10.09 2.17 -4.80
C LYS A 36 -9.39 3.41 -4.25
N ARG A 37 -9.33 4.47 -5.07
CA ARG A 37 -8.79 5.76 -4.65
C ARG A 37 -9.79 6.47 -3.72
N ASN A 38 -9.28 6.98 -2.61
CA ASN A 38 -10.05 7.76 -1.65
C ASN A 38 -10.30 9.18 -2.16
N LYS A 39 -11.45 9.77 -1.81
CA LYS A 39 -11.79 11.17 -2.14
C LYS A 39 -10.85 12.15 -1.47
N ASN A 40 -10.51 11.89 -0.20
CA ASN A 40 -9.55 12.66 0.56
C ASN A 40 -8.56 11.74 1.28
N LYS A 41 -7.46 11.40 0.62
CA LYS A 41 -6.40 10.53 1.18
C LYS A 41 -5.55 11.16 2.29
N THR A 42 -5.74 12.44 2.61
CA THR A 42 -5.08 13.08 3.77
C THR A 42 -5.86 12.87 5.06
N ASP A 43 -7.15 12.52 4.95
CA ASP A 43 -7.95 12.09 6.07
C ASP A 43 -7.63 10.62 6.38
N ILE A 44 -7.09 10.38 7.58
CA ILE A 44 -6.75 9.03 8.03
C ILE A 44 -8.00 8.15 8.14
N SER A 45 -9.17 8.70 8.40
CA SER A 45 -10.43 7.94 8.52
C SER A 45 -11.13 7.72 7.17
N CYS A 46 -10.54 8.13 6.04
CA CYS A 46 -11.21 8.11 4.73
C CYS A 46 -11.77 6.75 4.32
N ILE A 47 -11.16 5.64 4.75
CA ILE A 47 -11.59 4.29 4.35
C ILE A 47 -12.99 3.94 4.86
N PHE A 48 -13.40 4.50 6.00
CA PHE A 48 -14.71 4.25 6.60
C PHE A 48 -15.82 4.93 5.80
N TYR A 49 -15.59 6.18 5.37
CA TYR A 49 -16.58 6.97 4.63
C TYR A 49 -16.62 6.63 3.14
N ASP A 50 -15.47 6.30 2.56
CA ASP A 50 -15.39 5.92 1.16
C ASP A 50 -15.76 4.44 0.93
N ASN A 51 -15.87 3.61 1.98
CA ASN A 51 -16.06 2.16 1.90
C ASN A 51 -15.05 1.49 0.97
N GLY A 52 -13.77 1.80 1.18
CA GLY A 52 -12.70 1.38 0.27
C GLY A 52 -11.43 2.18 0.47
N GLY A 53 -10.33 1.68 -0.07
CA GLY A 53 -9.05 2.37 -0.01
C GLY A 53 -7.97 1.70 -0.83
N THR A 54 -6.80 2.31 -0.84
CA THR A 54 -5.60 1.78 -1.47
C THR A 54 -4.76 1.02 -0.45
N CYS A 55 -3.71 0.31 -0.88
CA CYS A 55 -2.77 -0.30 0.06
C CYS A 55 -2.21 0.73 1.07
N SER A 56 -1.98 1.96 0.63
CA SER A 56 -1.51 3.05 1.49
C SER A 56 -2.50 3.42 2.59
N THR A 57 -3.75 3.77 2.24
CA THR A 57 -4.74 4.23 3.23
C THR A 57 -5.24 3.10 4.13
N LYS A 58 -5.43 1.90 3.58
CA LYS A 58 -5.81 0.70 4.34
C LYS A 58 -4.81 0.38 5.44
N HIS A 59 -3.53 0.28 5.12
CA HIS A 59 -2.51 -0.06 6.10
C HIS A 59 -2.15 1.09 7.04
N ALA A 60 -2.28 2.35 6.59
CA ALA A 60 -2.10 3.51 7.46
C ALA A 60 -3.12 3.56 8.59
N VAL A 61 -4.40 3.24 8.31
CA VAL A 61 -5.44 3.14 9.34
C VAL A 61 -5.08 2.08 10.37
N LEU A 62 -4.64 0.89 9.93
CA LEU A 62 -4.23 -0.17 10.84
C LEU A 62 -2.98 0.21 11.67
N ARG A 63 -2.00 0.89 11.08
CA ARG A 63 -0.85 1.44 11.82
C ARG A 63 -1.30 2.49 12.85
N LYS A 64 -2.21 3.39 12.47
CA LYS A 64 -2.74 4.39 13.40
C LYS A 64 -3.51 3.75 14.56
N LEU A 65 -4.33 2.73 14.27
CA LEU A 65 -5.02 1.94 15.29
C LEU A 65 -4.02 1.30 16.26
N ALA A 66 -2.93 0.72 15.74
CA ALA A 66 -1.89 0.13 16.56
C ALA A 66 -1.23 1.16 17.51
N ILE A 67 -0.87 2.33 17.00
CA ILE A 67 -0.28 3.43 17.82
C ILE A 67 -1.24 3.86 18.93
N GLU A 68 -2.52 4.09 18.61
CA GLU A 68 -3.54 4.47 19.59
C GLU A 68 -3.70 3.45 20.73
N ASN A 69 -3.32 2.20 20.47
CA ASN A 69 -3.40 1.09 21.41
C ASN A 69 -2.03 0.69 22.00
N GLY A 70 -1.00 1.53 21.82
CA GLY A 70 0.34 1.32 22.37
C GLY A 70 1.09 0.13 21.76
N ARG A 71 0.79 -0.21 20.50
CA ARG A 71 1.35 -1.37 19.78
C ARG A 71 2.40 -0.94 18.75
N GLU A 72 3.50 -0.40 19.26
CA GLU A 72 4.59 0.12 18.43
C GLU A 72 5.31 -0.95 17.59
N GLU A 73 5.18 -2.23 17.97
CA GLU A 73 5.76 -3.36 17.23
C GLU A 73 5.06 -3.62 15.88
N ILE A 74 3.89 -3.02 15.63
CA ILE A 74 3.17 -3.08 14.36
C ILE A 74 3.61 -1.90 13.49
N LYS A 75 4.48 -2.16 12.53
CA LYS A 75 5.12 -1.15 11.69
C LYS A 75 4.45 -1.05 10.33
N LEU A 76 4.38 0.17 9.78
CA LEU A 76 3.98 0.38 8.39
C LEU A 76 5.23 0.40 7.51
N MET A 77 5.24 -0.45 6.50
CA MET A 77 6.36 -0.55 5.57
C MET A 77 5.97 0.05 4.23
N LEU A 78 6.95 0.65 3.56
CA LEU A 78 6.91 1.02 2.16
C LEU A 78 7.93 0.15 1.42
N GLY A 79 7.42 -0.75 0.60
CA GLY A 79 8.22 -1.53 -0.34
C GLY A 79 8.17 -0.95 -1.74
N ILE A 80 9.26 -1.07 -2.49
CA ILE A 80 9.23 -0.94 -3.96
C ILE A 80 9.59 -2.30 -4.54
N PHE A 81 8.73 -2.82 -5.40
CA PHE A 81 8.91 -4.13 -6.03
C PHE A 81 8.88 -4.01 -7.56
N LYS A 82 9.48 -4.99 -8.23
CA LYS A 82 9.41 -5.10 -9.69
C LYS A 82 8.03 -5.61 -10.09
N MET A 83 7.19 -4.74 -10.63
CA MET A 83 5.86 -5.11 -11.12
C MET A 83 5.97 -5.52 -12.60
N ASP A 84 5.85 -6.82 -12.87
CA ASP A 84 5.98 -7.42 -14.21
C ASP A 84 4.72 -8.20 -14.61
N ALA A 85 4.71 -8.74 -15.84
CA ALA A 85 3.58 -9.53 -16.35
C ALA A 85 3.40 -10.88 -15.63
N ASN A 86 4.43 -11.38 -14.93
CA ASN A 86 4.32 -12.59 -14.11
C ASN A 86 3.66 -12.30 -12.76
N TYR A 87 3.80 -11.08 -12.23
CA TYR A 87 3.08 -10.60 -11.07
C TYR A 87 1.61 -10.36 -11.42
N ALA A 88 1.33 -9.65 -12.52
CA ALA A 88 -0.04 -9.40 -12.95
C ALA A 88 -0.15 -9.41 -14.46
N LEU A 89 -0.84 -10.42 -15.02
CA LEU A 89 -0.99 -10.54 -16.47
C LEU A 89 -1.66 -9.31 -17.11
N ARG A 90 -2.54 -8.61 -16.38
CA ARG A 90 -3.29 -7.45 -16.87
C ARG A 90 -2.41 -6.27 -17.31
N ILE A 91 -1.21 -6.12 -16.75
CA ILE A 91 -0.32 -5.01 -17.11
C ILE A 91 0.57 -5.34 -18.32
N LYS A 92 0.52 -6.59 -18.81
CA LYS A 92 1.41 -7.08 -19.87
C LYS A 92 1.37 -6.21 -21.12
N GLU A 93 0.17 -5.87 -21.61
CA GLU A 93 0.02 -5.05 -22.83
C GLU A 93 0.61 -3.64 -22.66
N VAL A 94 0.44 -3.04 -21.47
CA VAL A 94 1.00 -1.72 -21.14
C VAL A 94 2.54 -1.78 -21.14
N LEU A 95 3.11 -2.81 -20.53
CA LEU A 95 4.56 -3.02 -20.47
C LEU A 95 5.16 -3.28 -21.87
N GLU A 96 4.55 -4.18 -22.65
CA GLU A 96 5.01 -4.52 -24.01
C GLU A 96 4.95 -3.32 -24.96
N LYS A 97 3.86 -2.55 -24.93
CA LYS A 97 3.70 -1.31 -25.71
C LYS A 97 4.82 -0.32 -25.43
N ASN A 98 5.27 -0.23 -24.17
CA ASN A 98 6.34 0.65 -23.73
C ASN A 98 7.72 -0.05 -23.68
N LYS A 99 7.85 -1.27 -24.20
CA LYS A 99 9.10 -2.04 -24.23
C LYS A 99 9.79 -2.17 -22.86
N LEU A 100 9.00 -2.24 -21.79
CA LEU A 100 9.49 -2.44 -20.43
C LEU A 100 9.29 -3.89 -20.00
N ASN A 101 10.31 -4.50 -19.39
CA ASN A 101 10.16 -5.84 -18.81
C ASN A 101 9.40 -5.81 -17.48
N TYR A 102 9.54 -4.73 -16.72
CA TYR A 102 8.88 -4.47 -15.45
C TYR A 102 8.85 -2.97 -15.21
N ILE A 103 8.02 -2.54 -14.26
CA ILE A 103 8.03 -1.17 -13.74
C ILE A 103 8.09 -1.20 -12.21
N PRO A 104 9.00 -0.46 -11.55
CA PRO A 104 9.03 -0.41 -10.10
C PRO A 104 7.75 0.21 -9.54
N GLU A 105 7.09 -0.49 -8.64
CA GLU A 105 5.85 -0.04 -8.01
C GLU A 105 5.97 0.00 -6.49
N ALA A 106 5.46 1.07 -5.90
CA ALA A 106 5.42 1.26 -4.45
C ALA A 106 4.22 0.55 -3.84
N HIS A 107 4.42 -0.19 -2.74
CA HIS A 107 3.38 -0.90 -2.02
C HIS A 107 3.50 -0.70 -0.52
N ASN A 108 2.38 -0.63 0.19
CA ASN A 108 2.35 -0.54 1.63
C ASN A 108 1.75 -1.82 2.24
N TYR A 109 2.36 -2.27 3.33
CA TYR A 109 1.97 -3.44 4.11
C TYR A 109 2.39 -3.25 5.57
N LEU A 110 1.91 -4.10 6.47
CA LEU A 110 2.35 -4.09 7.85
C LEU A 110 3.49 -5.09 8.07
N LYS A 111 4.40 -4.75 8.98
CA LYS A 111 5.38 -5.67 9.53
C LYS A 111 5.14 -5.79 11.03
N ILE A 112 4.86 -7.01 11.49
CA ILE A 112 4.64 -7.34 12.89
C ILE A 112 5.74 -8.32 13.31
N ASN A 113 6.69 -7.83 14.09
CA ASN A 113 7.96 -8.52 14.33
C ASN A 113 8.66 -8.81 12.97
N ASP A 114 8.89 -10.08 12.64
CA ASP A 114 9.53 -10.50 11.38
C ASP A 114 8.53 -10.91 10.28
N ASN A 115 7.22 -10.81 10.55
CA ASN A 115 6.19 -11.21 9.61
C ASN A 115 5.59 -9.99 8.90
N CYS A 116 5.66 -9.99 7.58
CA CYS A 116 4.98 -9.00 6.74
C CYS A 116 3.58 -9.50 6.37
N LEU A 117 2.58 -8.64 6.51
CA LEU A 117 1.17 -8.92 6.30
C LEU A 117 0.56 -7.85 5.39
N ASP A 118 -0.14 -8.30 4.36
CA ASP A 118 -0.83 -7.45 3.39
C ASP A 118 -2.34 -7.63 3.51
N PHE A 119 -3.04 -6.52 3.72
CA PHE A 119 -4.48 -6.39 3.88
C PHE A 119 -5.08 -5.53 2.76
N THR A 120 -4.42 -5.47 1.60
CA THR A 120 -4.94 -4.76 0.42
C THR A 120 -6.21 -5.42 -0.09
N LEU A 121 -6.26 -6.76 -0.11
CA LEU A 121 -7.42 -7.60 -0.44
C LEU A 121 -7.51 -8.77 0.55
N GLU A 122 -8.66 -9.43 0.65
CA GLU A 122 -8.88 -10.59 1.55
C GLU A 122 -7.86 -11.73 1.35
N ASN A 123 -7.44 -11.96 0.09
CA ASN A 123 -6.52 -13.04 -0.27
C ASN A 123 -5.14 -12.51 -0.70
N SER A 124 -4.76 -11.31 -0.26
CA SER A 124 -3.44 -10.76 -0.54
C SER A 124 -2.34 -11.69 -0.01
N ASP A 125 -1.48 -12.18 -0.90
CA ASP A 125 -0.28 -12.91 -0.52
C ASP A 125 0.96 -12.01 -0.68
N TYR A 126 1.50 -11.56 0.46
CA TYR A 126 2.71 -10.76 0.48
C TYR A 126 3.91 -11.48 -0.17
N SER A 127 3.92 -12.81 -0.25
CA SER A 127 5.03 -13.57 -0.85
C SER A 127 5.28 -13.17 -2.32
N GLU A 128 4.23 -12.78 -3.04
CA GLU A 128 4.32 -12.33 -4.43
C GLU A 128 5.11 -11.02 -4.56
N VAL A 129 4.91 -10.10 -3.61
CA VAL A 129 5.65 -8.83 -3.53
C VAL A 129 7.07 -9.06 -2.98
N LYS A 130 7.19 -9.87 -1.91
CA LYS A 130 8.46 -10.14 -1.22
C LYS A 130 9.56 -10.62 -2.17
N ASN A 131 9.23 -11.56 -3.05
CA ASN A 131 10.20 -12.15 -3.99
C ASN A 131 10.67 -11.18 -5.08
N ARG A 132 10.00 -10.03 -5.23
CA ARG A 132 10.28 -9.00 -6.24
C ARG A 132 10.72 -7.67 -5.62
N LEU A 133 10.86 -7.63 -4.30
CA LEU A 133 11.18 -6.43 -3.54
C LEU A 133 12.63 -5.99 -3.81
N VAL A 134 12.80 -4.70 -4.11
CA VAL A 134 14.11 -4.10 -4.42
C VAL A 134 14.48 -2.97 -3.47
N PHE A 135 13.52 -2.46 -2.71
CA PHE A 135 13.72 -1.45 -1.69
C PHE A 135 12.63 -1.60 -0.62
N GLU A 136 12.99 -1.38 0.65
CA GLU A 136 12.06 -1.39 1.77
C GLU A 136 12.50 -0.35 2.79
N ILE A 137 11.53 0.41 3.31
CA ILE A 137 11.74 1.34 4.42
C ILE A 137 10.51 1.37 5.32
N GLU A 138 10.73 1.58 6.62
CA GLU A 138 9.66 1.86 7.57
C GLU A 138 9.16 3.31 7.35
N ILE A 139 7.84 3.50 7.32
CA ILE A 139 7.22 4.82 7.25
C ILE A 139 6.11 4.94 8.30
N GLU A 140 5.65 6.15 8.56
CA GLU A 140 4.52 6.41 9.44
C GLU A 140 3.19 6.62 8.69
N TYR A 141 2.08 6.47 9.41
CA TYR A 141 0.72 6.55 8.83
C TYR A 141 0.45 7.88 8.10
N ASN A 142 1.09 8.97 8.52
CA ASN A 142 0.97 10.30 7.91
C ASN A 142 1.96 10.54 6.76
N GLN A 143 2.84 9.58 6.45
CA GLN A 143 3.86 9.66 5.39
C GLN A 143 3.43 8.97 4.09
N ILE A 144 2.22 8.42 4.02
CA ILE A 144 1.71 7.68 2.86
C ILE A 144 1.44 8.53 1.61
N ASN A 145 1.47 9.86 1.74
CA ASN A 145 1.18 10.81 0.65
C ASN A 145 2.48 11.32 0.01
N ASP A 146 2.80 12.61 0.18
CA ASP A 146 3.91 13.25 -0.54
C ASP A 146 5.27 12.60 -0.25
N TYR A 147 5.49 12.17 1.00
CA TYR A 147 6.72 11.48 1.39
C TYR A 147 6.91 10.17 0.61
N ARG A 148 5.90 9.29 0.59
CA ARG A 148 5.89 8.07 -0.24
C ARG A 148 6.08 8.37 -1.72
N ILE A 149 5.36 9.35 -2.27
CA ILE A 149 5.45 9.72 -3.70
C ILE A 149 6.87 10.17 -4.04
N ASN A 150 7.51 10.96 -3.17
CA ASN A 150 8.88 11.42 -3.37
C ASN A 150 9.88 10.28 -3.33
N ILE A 151 9.75 9.32 -2.40
CA ILE A 151 10.57 8.11 -2.38
C ILE A 151 10.43 7.35 -3.70
N HIS A 152 9.20 7.11 -4.15
CA HIS A 152 8.96 6.36 -5.37
C HIS A 152 9.51 7.06 -6.61
N LYS A 153 9.25 8.37 -6.76
CA LYS A 153 9.81 9.16 -7.88
C LYS A 153 11.32 9.19 -7.87
N ASN A 154 11.97 9.30 -6.70
CA ASN A 154 13.42 9.25 -6.61
C ASN A 154 13.96 7.87 -7.00
N PHE A 155 13.32 6.79 -6.55
CA PHE A 155 13.68 5.44 -6.96
C PHE A 155 13.55 5.26 -8.48
N LEU A 156 12.45 5.73 -9.08
CA LEU A 156 12.25 5.65 -10.54
C LEU A 156 13.32 6.41 -11.31
N LYS A 157 13.75 7.60 -10.85
CA LYS A 157 14.85 8.35 -11.50
C LYS A 157 16.14 7.53 -11.54
N GLU A 158 16.49 6.87 -10.44
CA GLU A 158 17.71 6.06 -10.37
C GLU A 158 17.56 4.77 -11.19
N TRP A 159 16.37 4.16 -11.18
CA TRP A 159 16.05 3.00 -12.00
C TRP A 159 16.16 3.28 -13.51
N ILE A 160 15.59 4.40 -13.99
CA ILE A 160 15.68 4.83 -15.41
C ILE A 160 17.15 4.91 -15.85
N LYS A 161 17.99 5.56 -15.05
CA LYS A 161 19.44 5.68 -15.33
C LYS A 161 20.13 4.32 -15.31
N ALA A 162 19.85 3.49 -14.32
CA ALA A 162 20.50 2.21 -14.13
C ALA A 162 20.18 1.21 -15.26
N GLU A 163 18.94 1.23 -15.77
CA GLU A 163 18.49 0.39 -16.89
C GLU A 163 18.80 1.02 -18.26
N GLY A 164 19.36 2.25 -18.31
CA GLY A 164 19.68 2.94 -19.56
C GLY A 164 18.44 3.25 -20.42
N LEU A 165 17.30 3.54 -19.77
CA LEU A 165 16.03 3.78 -20.43
C LEU A 165 15.99 5.18 -21.06
N ASP A 166 15.50 5.25 -22.30
CA ASP A 166 15.23 6.52 -23.00
C ASP A 166 13.84 7.05 -22.65
N TYR A 167 13.59 7.24 -21.35
CA TYR A 167 12.34 7.78 -20.80
C TYR A 167 12.63 8.87 -19.78
N SER A 168 11.81 9.91 -19.77
CA SER A 168 11.73 10.85 -18.66
C SER A 168 10.99 10.24 -17.46
N LEU A 169 11.19 10.83 -16.28
CA LEU A 169 10.43 10.42 -15.08
C LEU A 169 8.91 10.57 -15.30
N ASP A 170 8.47 11.62 -15.97
CA ASP A 170 7.03 11.88 -16.16
C ASP A 170 6.40 10.85 -17.11
N GLU A 171 7.13 10.41 -18.13
CA GLU A 171 6.70 9.30 -19.01
C GLU A 171 6.59 7.99 -18.25
N VAL A 172 7.61 7.62 -17.47
CA VAL A 172 7.56 6.42 -16.62
C VAL A 172 6.43 6.50 -15.61
N TRP A 173 6.22 7.66 -14.98
CA TRP A 173 5.13 7.86 -14.04
C TRP A 173 3.76 7.66 -14.70
N LYS A 174 3.59 8.14 -15.93
CA LYS A 174 2.37 7.93 -16.71
C LYS A 174 2.16 6.45 -17.05
N ILE A 175 3.19 5.75 -17.53
CA ILE A 175 3.14 4.31 -17.82
C ILE A 175 2.77 3.51 -16.55
N ARG A 176 3.32 3.92 -15.41
CA ARG A 176 2.98 3.35 -14.10
C ARG A 176 1.50 3.55 -13.77
N GLU A 177 0.94 4.74 -13.95
CA GLU A 177 -0.51 4.96 -13.76
C GLU A 177 -1.36 4.12 -14.72
N GLU A 178 -0.94 3.93 -15.97
CA GLU A 178 -1.62 3.03 -16.94
C GLU A 178 -1.61 1.58 -16.45
N CYS A 179 -0.50 1.10 -15.87
CA CYS A 179 -0.43 -0.23 -15.25
C CYS A 179 -1.40 -0.34 -14.06
N ILE A 180 -1.46 0.68 -13.19
CA ILE A 180 -2.38 0.67 -12.04
C ILE A 180 -3.84 0.66 -12.48
N GLN A 181 -4.18 1.39 -13.54
CA GLN A 181 -5.52 1.35 -14.11
C GLN A 181 -5.87 -0.06 -14.61
N ALA A 182 -4.96 -0.71 -15.33
CA ALA A 182 -5.16 -2.08 -15.83
C ALA A 182 -5.33 -3.12 -14.71
N LEU A 183 -4.83 -2.87 -13.50
CA LEU A 183 -5.08 -3.75 -12.35
C LEU A 183 -6.51 -3.62 -11.79
N GLN A 184 -7.15 -2.47 -11.99
CA GLN A 184 -8.48 -2.15 -11.45
C GLN A 184 -9.63 -2.59 -12.37
N ASP A 185 -9.35 -2.79 -13.67
CA ASP A 185 -10.30 -3.27 -14.69
C ASP A 185 -10.45 -4.81 -14.65
#